data_AF-A0A6S7J2Z6-F1
#
_entry.id   AF-A0A6S7J2Z6-F1
#
_cell.length_a   1.000
_cell.length_b   1.000
_cell.length_c   1.000
_cell.angle_alpha   90.00
_cell.angle_beta   90.00
_cell.angle_gamma   90.00
#
_symmetry.space_group_name_H-M   'P 1'
#
loop_
_entity.id
_entity.type
_entity.pdbx_description
1 polymer ?
#
loop_
_entity_poly.entity_id
_entity_poly.type
_entity_poly.pdbx_seq_one_letter_code
_entity_poly.pdbx_strand_id
1 'polypeptide(L)'
;MEVFWKQEEQFEGLVVLMGGFYLLMTLLAIIGNRFGDSGLSDVAVHSEVIAEGSIDSVLNGKHYNKGIRLHKIMYEAMIKLLLGHFEACLREDSLELLSDHKRQLDQLKLNLCQEDIMQVLESELLQQ
;
A
#
# COMPACT_ATOMS: atom_id res chain seq x y z
N MET A 1 0.73 -6.11 -29.14
CA MET A 1 -0.51 -6.89 -28.92
C MET A 1 -1.11 -7.33 -30.25
N GLU A 2 -1.45 -6.44 -31.18
CA GLU A 2 -2.03 -6.84 -32.50
C GLU A 2 -1.26 -7.93 -33.26
N VAL A 3 0.07 -7.94 -33.20
CA VAL A 3 0.90 -8.96 -33.88
C VAL A 3 0.70 -10.36 -33.29
N PHE A 4 0.56 -10.47 -31.97
CA PHE A 4 0.29 -11.74 -31.30
C PHE A 4 -1.07 -12.30 -31.72
N TRP A 5 -2.11 -11.46 -31.70
CA TRP A 5 -3.48 -11.85 -32.07
C TRP A 5 -3.62 -12.25 -33.55
N LYS A 6 -2.73 -11.79 -34.43
CA LYS A 6 -2.73 -12.15 -35.84
C LYS A 6 -2.02 -13.48 -36.13
N GLN A 7 -1.24 -14.01 -35.19
CA GLN A 7 -0.38 -15.19 -35.37
C GLN A 7 -0.45 -16.10 -34.13
N GLU A 8 -1.67 -16.38 -33.67
CA GLU A 8 -1.93 -17.10 -32.41
C GLU A 8 -1.28 -18.50 -32.37
N GLU A 9 -1.26 -19.23 -33.49
CA GLU A 9 -0.59 -20.55 -33.61
C GLU A 9 0.94 -20.50 -33.39
N GLN A 10 1.60 -19.36 -33.63
CA GLN A 10 3.05 -19.24 -33.44
C GLN A 10 3.45 -18.93 -32.00
N PHE A 11 2.50 -18.51 -31.17
CA PHE A 11 2.76 -18.04 -29.81
C PHE A 11 1.94 -18.81 -28.77
N GLU A 12 1.60 -20.06 -29.06
CA GLU A 12 0.93 -20.96 -28.13
C GLU A 12 1.77 -21.13 -26.85
N GLY A 13 1.23 -20.71 -25.70
CA GLY A 13 1.93 -20.73 -24.41
C GLY A 13 2.77 -19.49 -24.07
N LEU A 14 2.83 -18.47 -24.94
CA LEU A 14 3.51 -17.21 -24.62
C LEU A 14 2.66 -16.36 -23.67
N VAL A 15 3.12 -16.18 -22.43
CA VAL A 15 2.55 -15.20 -21.50
C VAL A 15 3.19 -13.84 -21.75
N VAL A 16 2.45 -12.91 -22.34
CA VAL A 16 2.91 -11.54 -22.54
C VAL A 16 2.94 -10.83 -21.19
N LEU A 17 4.13 -10.74 -20.59
CA LEU A 17 4.38 -9.84 -19.46
C LEU A 17 4.37 -8.40 -20.00
N MET A 18 3.22 -7.76 -19.90
CA MET A 18 3.15 -6.30 -19.98
C MET A 18 4.14 -5.72 -18.96
N GLY A 19 4.81 -4.62 -19.31
CA GLY A 19 5.90 -4.05 -18.51
C GLY A 19 5.57 -3.84 -17.02
N GLY A 20 6.57 -3.57 -16.19
CA GLY A 20 6.47 -3.61 -14.72
C GLY A 20 5.26 -2.87 -14.09
N PHE A 21 4.76 -1.82 -14.74
CA PHE A 21 3.53 -1.14 -14.32
C PHE A 21 2.29 -2.05 -14.31
N TYR A 22 2.09 -2.85 -15.35
CA TYR A 22 0.95 -3.78 -15.42
C TYR A 22 1.10 -4.91 -14.40
N LEU A 23 2.34 -5.37 -14.17
CA LEU A 23 2.61 -6.36 -13.13
C LEU A 23 2.22 -5.85 -11.74
N LEU A 24 2.55 -4.58 -11.44
CA LEU A 24 2.14 -3.92 -10.20
C LEU A 24 0.61 -3.83 -10.09
N MET A 25 -0.10 -3.39 -11.14
CA MET A 25 -1.57 -3.33 -11.13
C MET A 25 -2.20 -4.72 -10.95
N THR A 26 -1.64 -5.74 -11.61
CA THR A 26 -2.08 -7.13 -11.46
C THR A 26 -1.86 -7.61 -10.02
N LEU A 27 -0.72 -7.29 -9.41
CA LEU A 27 -0.47 -7.61 -8.01
C LEU A 27 -1.49 -6.94 -7.08
N LEU A 28 -1.79 -5.66 -7.29
CA LEU A 28 -2.83 -4.95 -6.54
C LEU A 28 -4.19 -5.66 -6.65
N ALA A 29 -4.57 -6.06 -7.87
CA ALA A 29 -5.82 -6.78 -8.13
C ALA A 29 -5.85 -8.16 -7.44
N ILE A 30 -4.74 -8.89 -7.43
CA ILE A 30 -4.64 -10.19 -6.74
C ILE A 30 -4.85 -10.03 -5.23
N ILE A 31 -4.21 -9.02 -4.62
CA ILE A 31 -4.37 -8.77 -3.18
C ILE A 31 -5.81 -8.35 -2.90
N GLY A 32 -6.39 -7.47 -3.71
CA GLY A 32 -7.78 -7.04 -3.58
C GLY A 32 -8.77 -8.19 -3.71
N ASN A 33 -8.61 -9.08 -4.69
CA ASN A 33 -9.47 -10.27 -4.85
C ASN A 33 -9.33 -11.26 -3.70
N ARG A 34 -8.13 -11.39 -3.12
CA ARG A 34 -7.89 -12.35 -2.04
C ARG A 34 -8.42 -11.87 -0.70
N PHE A 35 -8.30 -10.56 -0.42
CA PHE A 35 -8.55 -10.01 0.91
C PHE A 35 -9.70 -9.00 0.96
N GLY A 36 -10.28 -8.61 -0.18
CA GLY A 36 -11.39 -7.65 -0.27
C GLY A 36 -12.53 -7.99 0.67
N ASP A 37 -13.02 -9.22 0.56
CA ASP A 37 -14.09 -9.78 1.41
C ASP A 37 -13.58 -10.31 2.77
N SER A 38 -12.26 -10.28 3.01
CA SER A 38 -11.65 -10.64 4.30
C SER A 38 -11.47 -9.43 5.22
N GLY A 39 -12.23 -8.35 4.98
CA GLY A 39 -12.20 -7.12 5.76
C GLY A 39 -11.24 -6.05 5.25
N LEU A 40 -10.47 -6.28 4.16
CA LEU A 40 -9.65 -5.22 3.56
C LEU A 40 -10.53 -4.08 3.01
N SER A 41 -11.65 -4.42 2.39
CA SER A 41 -12.64 -3.45 1.90
C SER A 41 -13.20 -2.63 3.08
N ASP A 42 -13.66 -3.32 4.12
CA ASP A 42 -14.25 -2.70 5.30
C ASP A 42 -13.27 -1.76 5.99
N VAL A 43 -12.04 -2.22 6.26
CA VAL A 43 -11.02 -1.38 6.89
C VAL A 43 -10.72 -0.16 6.02
N ALA A 44 -10.59 -0.32 4.70
CA ALA A 44 -10.30 0.79 3.79
C ALA A 44 -11.38 1.88 3.78
N VAL A 45 -12.66 1.47 3.86
CA VAL A 45 -13.81 2.39 3.88
C VAL A 45 -14.03 3.00 5.25
N HIS A 46 -14.03 2.20 6.32
CA HIS A 46 -14.27 2.69 7.70
C HIS A 46 -13.14 3.57 8.23
N SER A 47 -11.91 3.39 7.74
CA SER A 47 -10.79 4.28 8.06
C SER A 47 -10.71 5.52 7.18
N GLU A 48 -11.67 5.70 6.26
CA GLU A 48 -11.73 6.82 5.31
C GLU A 48 -10.48 6.92 4.40
N VAL A 49 -9.68 5.85 4.32
CA VAL A 49 -8.50 5.81 3.44
C VAL A 49 -8.94 5.80 1.98
N ILE A 50 -10.03 5.10 1.68
CA ILE A 50 -10.67 5.01 0.36
C ILE A 50 -12.17 5.29 0.51
N ALA A 51 -12.71 6.18 -0.32
CA ALA A 51 -14.14 6.42 -0.38
C ALA A 51 -14.88 5.17 -0.90
N GLU A 52 -16.05 4.87 -0.34
CA GLU A 52 -16.88 3.69 -0.67
C GLU A 52 -17.10 3.53 -2.19
N GLY A 53 -17.47 4.59 -2.90
CA GLY A 53 -17.68 4.54 -4.36
C GLY A 53 -16.41 4.27 -5.19
N SER A 54 -15.22 4.28 -4.59
CA SER A 54 -13.95 3.98 -5.26
C SER A 54 -13.37 2.60 -4.90
N ILE A 55 -13.93 1.89 -3.92
CA ILE A 55 -13.27 0.70 -3.35
C ILE A 55 -13.11 -0.43 -4.37
N ASP A 56 -14.15 -0.73 -5.14
CA ASP A 56 -14.11 -1.77 -6.18
C ASP A 56 -13.03 -1.49 -7.22
N SER A 57 -12.90 -0.24 -7.65
CA SER A 57 -11.90 0.12 -8.66
C SER A 57 -10.48 0.09 -8.09
N VAL A 58 -10.32 0.30 -6.78
CA VAL A 58 -9.03 0.16 -6.09
C VAL A 58 -8.66 -1.32 -5.91
N LEU A 59 -9.58 -2.14 -5.40
CA LEU A 59 -9.34 -3.57 -5.17
C LEU A 59 -9.16 -4.36 -6.47
N ASN A 60 -9.78 -3.93 -7.57
CA ASN A 60 -9.53 -4.49 -8.90
C ASN A 60 -8.23 -3.98 -9.56
N GLY A 61 -7.40 -3.21 -8.85
CA GLY A 61 -6.12 -2.70 -9.36
C GLY A 61 -6.24 -1.61 -10.43
N LYS A 62 -7.45 -1.11 -10.74
CA LYS A 62 -7.68 -0.08 -11.79
C LYS A 62 -7.20 1.30 -11.34
N HIS A 63 -7.30 1.61 -10.05
CA HIS A 63 -6.82 2.87 -9.49
C HIS A 63 -5.46 2.69 -8.80
N TYR A 64 -4.40 2.65 -9.60
CA TYR A 64 -3.02 2.41 -9.14
C TYR A 64 -2.61 3.29 -7.95
N ASN A 65 -2.68 4.63 -8.08
CA ASN A 65 -2.21 5.55 -7.02
C ASN A 65 -2.96 5.35 -5.69
N LYS A 66 -4.29 5.18 -5.77
CA LYS A 66 -5.13 4.92 -4.59
C LYS A 66 -4.84 3.55 -3.97
N GLY A 67 -4.68 2.51 -4.79
CA GLY A 67 -4.32 1.17 -4.34
C GLY A 67 -2.96 1.12 -3.66
N ILE A 68 -1.93 1.74 -4.25
CA ILE A 68 -0.61 1.84 -3.63
C ILE A 68 -0.68 2.57 -2.30
N ARG A 69 -1.43 3.68 -2.22
CA ARG A 69 -1.62 4.40 -0.94
C ARG A 69 -2.28 3.50 0.11
N LEU A 70 -3.37 2.80 -0.25
CA LEU A 70 -4.05 1.87 0.65
C LEU A 70 -3.08 0.80 1.16
N HIS A 71 -2.35 0.11 0.27
CA HIS A 71 -1.45 -0.96 0.69
C HIS A 71 -0.28 -0.48 1.54
N LYS A 72 0.26 0.73 1.30
CA LYS A 72 1.29 1.32 2.16
C LYS A 72 0.77 1.56 3.58
N ILE A 73 -0.40 2.17 3.71
CA ILE A 73 -1.04 2.44 5.00
C ILE A 73 -1.38 1.13 5.72
N MET A 74 -1.95 0.16 4.99
CA MET A 74 -2.28 -1.15 5.56
C MET A 74 -1.04 -1.90 6.03
N TYR A 75 0.04 -1.90 5.25
CA TYR A 75 1.31 -2.50 5.66
C TYR A 75 1.82 -1.87 6.96
N GLU A 76 1.86 -0.53 7.04
CA GLU A 76 2.30 0.17 8.24
C GLU A 76 1.43 -0.16 9.45
N ALA A 77 0.10 -0.17 9.28
CA ALA A 77 -0.84 -0.51 10.34
C ALA A 77 -0.63 -1.94 10.85
N MET A 78 -0.51 -2.92 9.95
CA MET A 78 -0.27 -4.33 10.31
C MET A 78 1.07 -4.52 11.00
N ILE A 79 2.12 -3.84 10.55
CA ILE A 79 3.44 -3.90 11.19
C ILE A 79 3.38 -3.29 12.60
N LYS A 80 2.70 -2.15 12.78
CA LYS A 80 2.52 -1.56 14.12
C LYS A 80 1.78 -2.50 15.07
N LEU A 81 0.73 -3.18 14.59
CA LEU A 81 -0.01 -4.17 15.39
C LEU A 81 0.87 -5.37 15.75
N LEU A 82 1.61 -5.91 14.77
CA LEU A 82 2.52 -7.03 14.98
C LEU A 82 3.63 -6.67 15.98
N LEU A 83 4.23 -5.48 15.84
CA LEU A 83 5.26 -4.99 16.74
C LEU A 83 4.71 -4.72 18.14
N GLY A 84 3.52 -4.11 18.27
CA GLY A 84 2.89 -3.91 19.56
C GLY A 84 2.61 -5.23 20.29
N HIS A 85 2.17 -6.25 19.55
CA HIS A 85 2.01 -7.59 20.11
C HIS A 85 3.36 -8.22 20.49
N PHE A 86 4.37 -8.07 19.64
CA PHE A 86 5.72 -8.55 19.92
C PHE A 86 6.29 -7.91 21.19
N GLU A 87 6.20 -6.58 21.33
CA GLU A 87 6.62 -5.83 22.53
C GLU A 87 5.95 -6.36 23.80
N ALA A 88 4.64 -6.64 23.75
CA ALA A 88 3.89 -7.18 24.90
C ALA A 88 4.32 -8.60 25.31
N CYS A 89 4.92 -9.37 24.40
CA CYS A 89 5.37 -10.73 24.65
C CYS A 89 6.83 -10.83 25.15
N LEU A 90 7.54 -9.70 25.27
CA LEU A 90 8.94 -9.66 25.68
C LEU A 90 9.12 -9.64 27.20
N ARG A 91 10.24 -10.21 27.66
CA ARG A 91 10.73 -10.07 29.05
C ARG A 91 11.36 -8.68 29.25
N GLU A 92 11.41 -8.20 30.49
CA GLU A 92 11.91 -6.86 30.85
C GLU A 92 13.28 -6.54 30.22
N ASP A 93 14.26 -7.45 30.29
CA ASP A 93 15.60 -7.26 29.70
C ASP A 93 15.58 -7.06 28.17
N SER A 94 14.63 -7.68 27.48
CA SER A 94 14.47 -7.55 26.03
C SER A 94 13.73 -6.27 25.63
N LEU A 95 13.02 -5.67 26.57
CA LEU A 95 12.22 -4.45 26.39
C LEU A 95 13.11 -3.21 26.34
N GLU A 96 14.17 -3.16 27.18
CA GLU A 96 15.15 -2.06 27.18
C GLU A 96 15.88 -1.95 25.84
N LEU A 97 16.40 -3.06 25.31
CA LEU A 97 17.10 -3.10 24.02
C LEU A 97 16.21 -2.60 22.87
N LEU A 98 14.92 -2.96 22.91
CA LEU A 98 13.96 -2.60 21.88
C LEU A 98 13.56 -1.12 21.98
N SER A 99 13.46 -0.59 23.21
CA SER A 99 13.20 0.84 23.44
C SER A 99 14.32 1.72 22.87
N ASP A 100 15.57 1.28 22.97
CA ASP A 100 16.71 2.00 22.41
C ASP A 100 16.72 1.95 20.87
N HIS A 101 16.43 0.79 20.27
CA HIS A 101 16.32 0.68 18.81
C HIS A 101 15.12 1.46 18.26
N LYS A 102 13.99 1.48 18.99
CA LYS A 102 12.81 2.27 18.63
C LYS A 102 13.13 3.76 18.65
N ARG A 103 13.85 4.23 19.66
CA ARG A 103 14.35 5.62 19.73
C ARG A 103 15.26 5.95 18.56
N GLN A 104 16.16 5.04 18.17
CA GLN A 104 17.01 5.22 16.99
C GLN A 104 16.20 5.25 15.68
N LEU A 105 15.18 4.40 15.54
CA LEU A 105 14.28 4.40 14.38
C LEU A 105 13.42 5.66 14.32
N ASP A 106 12.97 6.19 15.45
CA ASP A 106 12.24 7.47 15.51
C ASP A 106 13.14 8.65 15.13
N GLN A 107 14.44 8.59 15.42
CA GLN A 107 15.43 9.55 14.93
C GLN A 107 15.73 9.38 13.43
N LEU A 108 15.60 8.16 12.91
CA LEU A 108 15.77 7.81 11.51
C LEU A 108 14.47 7.91 10.71
N LYS A 109 13.34 8.26 11.34
CA LYS A 109 12.13 8.63 10.60
C LYS A 109 12.54 9.76 9.68
N LEU A 110 12.64 9.41 8.41
CA LEU A 110 12.67 10.37 7.33
C LEU A 110 11.42 11.20 7.51
N ASN A 111 11.60 12.41 8.06
CA ASN A 111 10.69 13.54 7.93
C ASN A 111 10.65 13.93 6.44
N LEU A 112 10.31 12.98 5.56
CA LEU A 112 10.14 13.19 4.13
C LEU A 112 8.91 14.06 3.98
N CYS A 113 9.16 15.36 4.00
CA CYS A 113 8.24 16.41 3.62
C CYS A 113 6.98 16.53 4.47
N GLN A 114 6.99 16.27 5.78
CA GLN A 114 5.82 16.67 6.58
C GLN A 114 5.70 18.20 6.60
N GLU A 115 6.81 18.89 6.81
CA GLU A 115 6.89 20.36 6.73
C GLU A 115 6.70 20.87 5.30
N ASP A 116 7.33 20.25 4.29
CA ASP A 116 7.18 20.70 2.90
C ASP A 116 5.77 20.43 2.34
N ILE A 117 5.12 19.30 2.70
CA ILE A 117 3.72 19.04 2.33
C ILE A 117 2.79 20.04 3.02
N MET A 118 3.04 20.34 4.30
CA MET A 118 2.24 21.31 5.04
C MET A 118 2.40 22.72 4.48
N GLN A 119 3.62 23.12 4.10
CA GLN A 119 3.87 24.38 3.38
C GLN A 119 3.17 24.45 2.02
N VAL A 120 3.15 23.34 1.26
CA VAL A 120 2.45 23.29 -0.04
C VAL A 120 0.93 23.37 0.16
N LEU A 121 0.38 22.68 1.17
CA LEU A 121 -1.04 22.72 1.50
C LEU A 121 -1.51 24.07 2.06
N GLU A 122 -0.62 24.80 2.75
CA GLU A 122 -0.87 26.14 3.29
C GLU A 122 -0.55 27.26 2.29
N SER A 123 0.01 26.93 1.12
CA SER A 123 0.30 27.94 0.09
C SER A 123 -0.97 28.51 -0.54
N GLU A 124 -0.99 29.83 -0.78
CA GLU A 124 -2.14 30.57 -1.33
C GLU A 124 -2.60 30.09 -2.73
N LEU A 125 -1.80 29.26 -3.41
CA LEU A 125 -2.09 28.69 -4.73
C LEU A 125 -3.19 27.61 -4.74
N LEU A 126 -3.56 27.04 -3.58
CA LEU A 126 -4.62 26.04 -3.44
C LEU A 126 -5.91 26.59 -2.80
N GLN A 127 -5.93 27.87 -2.40
CA GLN A 127 -7.09 28.54 -1.80
C GLN A 127 -7.88 29.43 -2.79
N GLN A 128 -7.63 29.32 -4.10
CA GLN A 128 -8.44 29.94 -5.17
C GLN A 128 -9.34 28.92 -5.86
#